data_AF-A0A5A7PFV9-F1
#
_entry.id   AF-A0A5A7PFV9-F1
#
_cell.length_a   1.000
_cell.length_b   1.000
_cell.length_c   1.000
_cell.angle_alpha   90.00
_cell.angle_beta   90.00
_cell.angle_gamma   90.00
#
_symmetry.space_group_name_H-M   'P 1'
#
loop_
_entity.id
_entity.type
_entity.pdbx_description
1 polymer ?
#
loop_
_entity_poly.entity_id
_entity_poly.type
_entity_poly.pdbx_seq_one_letter_code
_entity_poly.pdbx_strand_id
1 'polypeptide(L)'
;MDDKFVGHYVPQLSELVYDRNKNTNKYPYIKFKGFIVGNPEISDEFDKKGALDFAWGHAIISDENYYVAKKSCDFSNDDWSDTCYDAIIMMWEQYKDMDIYNGNLFGRLSASYDPCSLVSLYTRKYFNRKDVQKALHVNGPHVKWQECNYTMSGTTYNRSIFSVLPIYKKLINVGLKIWMYSGDVDARVPFLGTRYCVENLNLTLKSNWTNWYCDHQVAGKMVEYEGLTYLTVKGAGHSVPSDKPNESRALIHSYLTGQPLQTHK
;
A
#
# COMPACT_ATOMS: atom_id res chain seq x y z
N MET A 1 3.17 -7.26 3.53
CA MET A 1 3.69 -7.24 2.15
C MET A 1 3.66 -5.78 1.76
N ASP A 2 4.82 -5.17 1.54
CA ASP A 2 4.94 -3.71 1.34
C ASP A 2 5.52 -3.43 -0.05
N ASP A 3 4.62 -3.24 -1.00
CA ASP A 3 4.82 -2.65 -2.33
C ASP A 3 3.44 -2.13 -2.74
N LYS A 4 3.33 -0.89 -3.19
CA LYS A 4 2.04 -0.29 -3.60
C LYS A 4 1.16 -1.21 -4.45
N PHE A 5 1.75 -1.97 -5.39
CA PHE A 5 1.01 -2.84 -6.31
C PHE A 5 0.55 -4.16 -5.67
N VAL A 6 0.94 -4.45 -4.42
CA VAL A 6 0.40 -5.61 -3.67
C VAL A 6 -1.10 -5.51 -3.47
N GLY A 7 -1.64 -4.28 -3.47
CA GLY A 7 -3.07 -4.03 -3.48
C GLY A 7 -3.78 -4.60 -4.71
N HIS A 8 -3.10 -4.77 -5.85
CA HIS A 8 -3.59 -5.50 -7.01
C HIS A 8 -3.20 -6.98 -6.99
N TYR A 9 -1.90 -7.28 -6.80
CA TYR A 9 -1.38 -8.64 -6.94
C TYR A 9 -2.01 -9.63 -5.96
N VAL A 10 -2.13 -9.24 -4.69
CA VAL A 10 -2.60 -10.14 -3.63
C VAL A 10 -4.07 -10.53 -3.81
N PRO A 11 -5.04 -9.61 -3.98
CA PRO A 11 -6.43 -10.01 -4.17
C PRO A 11 -6.64 -10.78 -5.49
N GLN A 12 -5.99 -10.40 -6.59
CA GLN A 12 -6.11 -11.13 -7.86
C GLN A 12 -5.58 -12.56 -7.76
N LEU A 13 -4.42 -12.75 -7.12
CA LEU A 13 -3.89 -14.10 -6.87
C LEU A 13 -4.81 -14.88 -5.91
N SER A 14 -5.35 -14.21 -4.88
CA SER A 14 -6.27 -14.82 -3.92
C SER A 14 -7.55 -15.31 -4.58
N GLU A 15 -8.10 -14.55 -5.54
CA GLU A 15 -9.22 -14.95 -6.37
C GLU A 15 -8.90 -16.20 -7.20
N LEU A 16 -7.74 -16.21 -7.86
CA LEU A 16 -7.31 -17.36 -8.64
C LEU A 16 -7.15 -18.62 -7.78
N VAL A 17 -6.56 -18.49 -6.58
CA VAL A 17 -6.44 -19.60 -5.63
C VAL A 17 -7.81 -20.11 -5.21
N TYR A 18 -8.73 -19.20 -4.86
CA TYR A 18 -10.10 -19.54 -4.49
C TYR A 18 -10.84 -20.27 -5.63
N ASP A 19 -10.77 -19.77 -6.85
CA ASP A 19 -11.46 -20.39 -7.99
C ASP A 19 -10.83 -21.73 -8.40
N ARG A 20 -9.50 -21.86 -8.31
CA ARG A 20 -8.82 -23.16 -8.55
C ARG A 20 -9.15 -24.20 -7.50
N ASN A 21 -9.35 -23.81 -6.25
CA ASN A 21 -9.77 -24.72 -5.18
C ASN A 21 -11.15 -25.34 -5.41
N LYS A 22 -11.97 -24.81 -6.33
CA LYS A 22 -13.25 -25.42 -6.74
C LYS A 22 -13.09 -26.65 -7.64
N ASN A 23 -11.92 -26.84 -8.27
CA ASN A 23 -11.64 -27.98 -9.14
C ASN A 23 -10.34 -28.69 -8.73
N THR A 24 -10.43 -29.47 -7.66
CA THR A 24 -9.31 -30.24 -7.09
C THR A 24 -8.82 -31.38 -7.98
N ASN A 25 -9.58 -31.75 -9.02
CA ASN A 25 -9.14 -32.72 -10.03
C ASN A 25 -8.11 -32.11 -11.00
N LYS A 26 -8.16 -30.80 -11.22
CA LYS A 26 -7.26 -30.09 -12.16
C LYS A 26 -6.12 -29.36 -11.45
N TYR A 27 -6.34 -28.87 -10.23
CA TYR A 27 -5.36 -28.06 -9.50
C TYR A 27 -5.12 -28.59 -8.09
N PRO A 28 -3.89 -28.49 -7.56
CA PRO A 28 -3.61 -28.79 -6.16
C PRO A 28 -4.43 -27.89 -5.25
N TYR A 29 -5.04 -28.48 -4.22
CA TYR A 29 -5.76 -27.73 -3.21
C TYR A 29 -4.79 -26.93 -2.33
N ILE A 30 -5.03 -25.62 -2.19
CA ILE A 30 -4.28 -24.74 -1.30
C ILE A 30 -5.20 -24.35 -0.14
N LYS A 31 -4.81 -24.67 1.10
CA LYS A 31 -5.54 -24.27 2.32
C LYS A 31 -5.36 -22.77 2.61
N PHE A 32 -5.88 -21.94 1.72
CA PHE A 32 -5.80 -20.49 1.81
C PHE A 32 -6.82 -19.96 2.84
N LYS A 33 -6.36 -19.11 3.76
CA LYS A 33 -7.18 -18.59 4.87
C LYS A 33 -7.51 -17.10 4.76
N GLY A 34 -6.79 -16.39 3.91
CA GLY A 34 -6.91 -14.95 3.77
C GLY A 34 -5.55 -14.32 3.51
N PHE A 35 -5.52 -12.99 3.50
CA PHE A 35 -4.30 -12.24 3.29
C PHE A 35 -4.29 -10.94 4.10
N ILE A 36 -3.10 -10.33 4.16
CA ILE A 36 -2.88 -9.01 4.72
C ILE A 36 -2.04 -8.15 3.77
N VAL A 37 -2.46 -6.92 3.53
CA VAL A 37 -1.79 -5.98 2.61
C VAL A 37 -1.47 -4.65 3.31
N GLY A 38 -0.27 -4.13 3.04
CA GLY A 38 0.23 -2.86 3.56
C GLY A 38 0.24 -1.80 2.48
N ASN A 39 -0.26 -0.61 2.82
CA ASN A 39 -0.35 0.57 1.97
C ASN A 39 -0.81 0.23 0.52
N PRO A 40 -1.96 -0.46 0.37
CA PRO A 40 -2.36 -1.03 -0.91
C PRO A 40 -2.94 0.02 -1.85
N GLU A 41 -2.43 0.09 -3.09
CA GLU A 41 -3.12 0.73 -4.23
C GLU A 41 -4.23 -0.22 -4.68
N ILE A 42 -5.49 0.21 -4.59
CA ILE A 42 -6.68 -0.65 -4.78
C ILE A 42 -7.53 -0.14 -5.94
N SER A 43 -7.63 1.17 -6.08
CA SER A 43 -8.53 1.83 -7.02
C SER A 43 -7.98 3.19 -7.40
N ASP A 44 -7.54 3.34 -8.64
CA ASP A 44 -6.91 4.56 -9.15
C ASP A 44 -7.72 5.83 -8.80
N GLU A 45 -9.05 5.78 -8.94
CA GLU A 45 -9.94 6.89 -8.55
C GLU A 45 -9.76 7.32 -7.09
N PHE A 46 -9.91 6.37 -6.16
CA PHE A 46 -9.87 6.65 -4.73
C PHE A 46 -8.46 6.94 -4.25
N ASP A 47 -7.45 6.30 -4.84
CA ASP A 47 -6.06 6.52 -4.51
C ASP A 47 -5.59 7.91 -4.98
N LYS A 48 -5.98 8.36 -6.18
CA LYS A 48 -5.70 9.73 -6.68
C LYS A 48 -6.41 10.78 -5.83
N LYS A 49 -7.69 10.57 -5.52
CA LYS A 49 -8.45 11.46 -4.62
C LYS A 49 -7.82 11.53 -3.24
N GLY A 50 -7.46 10.38 -2.67
CA GLY A 50 -6.78 10.27 -1.39
C GLY A 50 -5.43 10.99 -1.37
N ALA A 51 -4.68 10.95 -2.46
CA ALA A 51 -3.43 11.69 -2.62
C ALA A 51 -3.63 13.21 -2.59
N LEU A 52 -4.64 13.73 -3.29
CA LEU A 52 -4.98 15.15 -3.27
C LEU A 52 -5.39 15.61 -1.87
N ASP A 53 -6.31 14.90 -1.23
CA ASP A 53 -6.80 15.24 0.11
C ASP A 53 -5.70 15.10 1.17
N PHE A 54 -4.78 14.14 1.01
CA PHE A 54 -3.61 14.00 1.88
C PHE A 54 -2.67 15.19 1.73
N ALA A 55 -2.31 15.57 0.50
CA ALA A 55 -1.42 16.69 0.24
C ALA A 55 -1.95 17.99 0.85
N TRP A 56 -3.25 18.26 0.68
CA TRP A 56 -3.88 19.43 1.29
C TRP A 56 -3.93 19.33 2.82
N GLY A 57 -4.37 18.19 3.37
CA GLY A 57 -4.49 17.98 4.81
C GLY A 57 -3.16 18.00 5.58
N HIS A 58 -2.03 17.82 4.88
CA HIS A 58 -0.68 17.87 5.44
C HIS A 58 0.09 19.15 5.06
N ALA A 59 -0.61 20.18 4.58
CA ALA A 59 -0.04 21.48 4.21
C ALA A 59 1.06 21.41 3.13
N ILE A 60 0.98 20.42 2.23
CA ILE A 60 1.93 20.24 1.13
C ILE A 60 1.53 21.13 -0.05
N ILE A 61 0.24 21.33 -0.28
CA ILE A 61 -0.29 22.24 -1.31
C ILE A 61 -1.13 23.37 -0.69
N SER A 62 -1.22 24.49 -1.41
CA SER A 62 -2.08 25.61 -1.01
C SER A 62 -3.56 25.30 -1.19
N ASP A 63 -4.41 26.04 -0.46
CA ASP A 63 -5.86 26.00 -0.63
C ASP A 63 -6.28 26.29 -2.08
N GLU A 64 -5.61 27.24 -2.73
CA GLU A 64 -5.86 27.58 -4.14
C GLU A 64 -5.64 26.38 -5.06
N ASN A 65 -4.48 25.72 -4.97
CA ASN A 65 -4.17 24.54 -5.77
C ASN A 65 -5.16 23.40 -5.48
N TYR A 66 -5.48 23.17 -4.20
CA TYR A 66 -6.45 22.15 -3.80
C TYR A 66 -7.84 22.41 -4.39
N TYR A 67 -8.35 23.63 -4.32
CA TYR A 67 -9.67 23.97 -4.86
C TYR A 67 -9.72 23.90 -6.38
N VAL A 68 -8.65 24.28 -7.08
CA VAL A 68 -8.54 24.12 -8.53
C VAL A 68 -8.58 22.64 -8.89
N ALA A 69 -7.75 21.80 -8.27
CA ALA A 69 -7.73 20.36 -8.52
C ALA A 69 -9.09 19.72 -8.22
N LYS A 70 -9.66 19.99 -7.04
CA LYS A 70 -10.95 19.45 -6.61
C LYS A 70 -12.11 19.80 -7.53
N LYS A 71 -12.07 20.97 -8.17
CA LYS A 71 -13.12 21.44 -9.09
C LYS A 71 -12.93 20.91 -10.52
N SER A 72 -11.68 20.80 -10.97
CA SER A 72 -11.35 20.51 -12.38
C SER A 72 -11.07 19.03 -12.65
N CYS A 73 -10.73 18.25 -11.63
CA CYS A 73 -10.41 16.83 -11.76
C CYS A 73 -11.60 15.93 -11.48
N ASP A 74 -11.91 15.07 -12.44
CA ASP A 74 -12.74 13.88 -12.23
C ASP A 74 -11.81 12.67 -12.10
N PHE A 75 -11.63 12.16 -10.87
CA PHE A 75 -10.72 11.05 -10.61
C PHE A 75 -11.26 9.69 -11.10
N SER A 76 -12.54 9.61 -11.48
CA SER A 76 -13.14 8.37 -12.01
C SER A 76 -12.76 8.11 -13.48
N ASN A 77 -12.21 9.11 -14.17
CA ASN A 77 -11.72 9.02 -15.54
C ASN A 77 -10.26 9.50 -15.63
N ASP A 78 -9.57 9.11 -16.71
CA ASP A 78 -8.21 9.55 -17.05
C ASP A 78 -8.19 10.70 -18.07
N ASP A 79 -9.32 11.04 -18.70
CA ASP A 79 -9.44 12.19 -19.62
C ASP A 79 -9.52 13.51 -18.83
N TRP A 80 -8.38 13.98 -18.35
CA TRP A 80 -8.31 15.23 -17.59
C TRP A 80 -8.20 16.46 -18.48
N SER A 81 -8.83 17.55 -18.03
CA SER A 81 -8.60 18.87 -18.60
C SER A 81 -7.17 19.35 -18.30
N ASP A 82 -6.63 20.22 -19.15
CA ASP A 82 -5.31 20.85 -18.93
C ASP A 82 -5.22 21.48 -17.53
N THR A 83 -6.29 22.15 -17.09
CA THR A 83 -6.38 22.73 -15.75
C THR A 83 -6.22 21.70 -14.63
N CYS A 84 -6.82 20.51 -14.78
CA CYS A 84 -6.64 19.44 -13.81
C CYS A 84 -5.21 18.89 -13.86
N TYR A 85 -4.68 18.65 -15.06
CA TYR A 85 -3.30 18.19 -15.23
C TYR A 85 -2.30 19.13 -14.57
N ASP A 86 -2.42 20.44 -14.83
CA ASP A 86 -1.56 21.46 -14.23
C ASP A 86 -1.66 21.47 -12.72
N ALA A 87 -2.88 21.40 -12.16
CA ALA A 87 -3.07 21.39 -10.71
C ALA A 87 -2.44 20.16 -10.04
N ILE A 88 -2.58 18.98 -10.64
CA ILE A 88 -2.00 17.73 -10.14
C ILE A 88 -0.48 17.71 -10.32
N ILE A 89 0.05 18.24 -11.43
CA ILE A 89 1.49 18.39 -11.62
C ILE A 89 2.05 19.30 -10.52
N MET A 90 1.46 20.48 -10.31
CA MET A 90 1.87 21.41 -9.25
C MET A 90 1.88 20.75 -7.86
N MET A 91 0.90 19.89 -7.57
CA MET A 91 0.90 19.08 -6.34
C MET A 91 2.11 18.15 -6.27
N TRP A 92 2.38 17.38 -7.33
CA TRP A 92 3.53 16.47 -7.35
C TRP A 92 4.88 17.20 -7.32
N GLU A 93 4.95 18.44 -7.81
CA GLU A 93 6.17 19.24 -7.72
C GLU A 93 6.57 19.59 -6.29
N GLN A 94 5.60 19.73 -5.36
CA GLN A 94 5.90 20.01 -3.95
C GLN A 94 6.66 18.86 -3.28
N TYR A 95 6.48 17.63 -3.77
CA TYR A 95 7.18 16.46 -3.26
C TYR A 95 8.63 16.33 -3.76
N LYS A 96 9.12 17.20 -4.65
CA LYS A 96 10.50 17.10 -5.18
C LYS A 96 11.57 17.24 -4.10
N ASP A 97 11.30 18.01 -3.04
CA ASP A 97 12.20 18.23 -1.91
C ASP A 97 11.73 17.47 -0.63
N MET A 98 10.80 16.53 -0.78
CA MET A 98 10.25 15.72 0.32
C MET A 98 10.40 14.22 0.04
N ASP A 99 10.37 13.41 1.09
CA ASP A 99 10.21 11.97 0.96
C ASP A 99 8.73 11.60 0.81
N ILE A 100 8.32 11.23 -0.41
CA ILE A 100 6.94 10.82 -0.70
C ILE A 100 6.53 9.53 0.03
N TYR A 101 7.47 8.70 0.44
CA TYR A 101 7.17 7.45 1.16
C TYR A 101 7.05 7.69 2.67
N ASN A 102 7.44 8.87 3.16
CA ASN A 102 7.24 9.31 4.54
C ASN A 102 7.14 10.85 4.60
N GLY A 103 5.92 11.36 4.50
CA GLY A 103 5.60 12.79 4.40
C GLY A 103 5.98 13.65 5.61
N ASN A 104 6.52 13.06 6.68
CA ASN A 104 7.08 13.81 7.82
C ASN A 104 8.58 14.15 7.64
N LEU A 105 9.26 13.60 6.63
CA LEU A 105 10.68 13.85 6.39
C LEU A 105 10.85 14.99 5.38
N PHE A 106 11.10 16.19 5.90
CA PHE A 106 11.57 17.35 5.13
C PHE A 106 13.08 17.28 4.94
N GLY A 107 13.54 17.19 3.70
CA GLY A 107 14.94 17.26 3.37
C GLY A 107 15.18 16.98 1.90
N ARG A 108 16.01 17.82 1.27
CA ARG A 108 16.69 17.48 0.01
C ARG A 108 17.57 16.27 0.23
N LEU A 109 16.96 15.10 0.25
CA LEU A 109 17.65 13.85 0.11
C LEU A 109 17.87 13.69 -1.38
N SER A 110 18.98 14.25 -1.88
CA SER A 110 19.54 13.87 -3.16
C SER A 110 19.49 12.34 -3.28
N ALA A 111 18.49 11.82 -3.99
CA ALA A 111 18.30 10.40 -4.23
C ALA A 111 18.30 9.49 -2.98
N SER A 112 17.65 9.85 -1.86
CA SER A 112 17.96 9.17 -0.59
C SER A 112 16.84 8.64 0.31
N TYR A 113 15.55 8.71 -0.03
CA TYR A 113 14.57 7.76 0.54
C TYR A 113 13.48 7.44 -0.47
N ASP A 114 13.89 6.68 -1.47
CA ASP A 114 13.04 5.69 -2.11
C ASP A 114 13.25 4.42 -1.24
N PRO A 115 12.24 3.57 -0.98
CA PRO A 115 12.48 2.18 -0.59
C PRO A 115 13.59 1.52 -1.44
N CYS A 116 13.86 2.07 -2.62
CA CYS A 116 14.93 1.73 -3.55
C CYS A 116 16.13 2.71 -3.65
N SER A 117 16.42 3.62 -2.70
CA SER A 117 17.57 4.55 -2.87
C SER A 117 18.64 4.64 -1.77
N LEU A 118 18.36 4.62 -0.45
CA LEU A 118 19.45 4.54 0.56
C LEU A 118 19.74 3.13 1.08
N VAL A 119 18.70 2.38 1.50
CA VAL A 119 18.82 0.93 1.78
C VAL A 119 19.32 0.19 0.54
N SER A 120 19.02 0.75 -0.62
CA SER A 120 19.37 0.24 -1.93
C SER A 120 20.86 0.17 -2.22
N LEU A 121 21.71 1.07 -1.72
CA LEU A 121 23.15 0.96 -2.01
C LEU A 121 23.77 -0.27 -1.33
N TYR A 122 23.47 -0.49 -0.05
CA TYR A 122 23.95 -1.66 0.68
C TYR A 122 23.31 -2.95 0.16
N THR A 123 22.01 -2.91 -0.10
CA THR A 123 21.24 -4.04 -0.62
C THR A 123 21.70 -4.44 -2.02
N ARG A 124 21.84 -3.48 -2.96
CA ARG A 124 22.46 -3.70 -4.29
C ARG A 124 23.85 -4.27 -4.14
N LYS A 125 24.70 -3.67 -3.30
CA LYS A 125 26.09 -4.13 -3.14
C LYS A 125 26.13 -5.57 -2.62
N TYR A 126 25.25 -5.93 -1.69
CA TYR A 126 25.17 -7.28 -1.14
C TYR A 126 24.68 -8.30 -2.17
N PHE A 127 23.52 -8.07 -2.81
CA PHE A 127 22.93 -9.01 -3.78
C PHE A 127 23.71 -9.11 -5.10
N ASN A 128 24.58 -8.14 -5.41
CA ASN A 128 25.52 -8.22 -6.54
C ASN A 128 26.86 -8.86 -6.18
N ARG A 129 27.06 -9.40 -4.98
CA ARG A 129 28.25 -10.22 -4.71
C ARG A 129 28.12 -11.60 -5.35
N LYS A 130 29.20 -12.09 -5.95
CA LYS A 130 29.24 -13.42 -6.60
C LYS A 130 28.98 -14.57 -5.63
N ASP A 131 29.53 -14.50 -4.42
CA ASP A 131 29.33 -15.52 -3.40
C ASP A 131 27.89 -15.52 -2.87
N VAL A 132 27.27 -14.36 -2.73
CA VAL A 132 25.84 -14.23 -2.39
C VAL A 132 24.96 -14.80 -3.48
N GLN A 133 25.19 -14.46 -4.76
CA GLN A 133 24.42 -15.02 -5.87
C GLN A 133 24.59 -16.53 -6.00
N LYS A 134 25.81 -17.05 -5.76
CA LYS A 134 26.07 -18.49 -5.71
C LYS A 134 25.30 -19.16 -4.56
N ALA A 135 25.29 -18.55 -3.38
CA ALA A 135 24.56 -19.05 -2.22
C ALA A 135 23.03 -19.02 -2.41
N LEU A 136 22.51 -18.06 -3.18
CA LEU A 136 21.10 -17.95 -3.56
C LEU A 136 20.74 -18.77 -4.81
N HIS A 137 21.69 -19.55 -5.35
CA HIS A 137 21.49 -20.39 -6.54
C HIS A 137 21.02 -19.59 -7.78
N VAL A 138 21.51 -18.37 -7.96
CA VAL A 138 21.24 -17.59 -9.18
C VAL A 138 21.88 -18.29 -10.38
N ASN A 139 21.05 -18.77 -11.30
CA ASN A 139 21.48 -19.51 -12.48
C ASN A 139 22.09 -18.58 -13.54
N GLY A 140 23.17 -19.02 -14.19
CA GLY A 140 23.76 -18.33 -15.34
C GLY A 140 24.94 -17.41 -14.99
N PRO A 141 25.35 -16.53 -15.93
CA PRO A 141 26.39 -15.54 -15.66
C PRO A 141 25.95 -14.56 -14.57
N HIS A 142 26.90 -13.84 -14.00
CA HIS A 142 26.63 -12.85 -12.96
C HIS A 142 25.53 -11.87 -13.38
N VAL A 143 24.44 -11.85 -12.62
CA VAL A 143 23.27 -11.00 -12.92
C VAL A 143 23.44 -9.67 -12.20
N LYS A 144 23.14 -8.57 -12.89
CA LYS A 144 23.04 -7.25 -12.25
C LYS A 144 21.68 -7.15 -11.55
N TRP A 145 21.69 -7.34 -10.23
CA TRP A 145 20.50 -7.19 -9.39
C TRP A 145 20.24 -5.71 -9.06
N GLN A 146 18.97 -5.33 -9.06
CA GLN A 146 18.46 -4.02 -8.65
C GLN A 146 17.05 -4.20 -8.06
N GLU A 147 16.61 -3.28 -7.20
CA GLU A 147 15.31 -3.35 -6.51
C GLU A 147 14.15 -3.25 -7.49
N CYS A 148 14.21 -2.24 -8.36
CA CYS A 148 13.17 -1.95 -9.34
C CYS A 148 13.70 -2.08 -10.76
N ASN A 149 12.96 -2.80 -11.60
CA ASN A 149 13.20 -2.81 -13.03
C ASN A 149 12.42 -1.66 -13.70
N TYR A 150 13.09 -0.52 -13.88
CA TYR A 150 12.46 0.68 -14.45
C TYR A 150 12.05 0.53 -15.93
N THR A 151 12.62 -0.45 -16.66
CA THR A 151 12.18 -0.76 -18.02
C THR A 151 10.77 -1.34 -18.03
N MET A 152 10.48 -2.24 -17.07
CA MET A 152 9.14 -2.81 -16.89
C MET A 152 8.11 -1.73 -16.55
N SER A 153 8.44 -0.80 -15.66
CA SER A 153 7.50 0.25 -15.21
C SER A 153 7.20 1.31 -16.27
N GLY A 154 8.13 1.59 -17.18
CA GLY A 154 8.01 2.71 -18.13
C GLY A 154 7.42 2.37 -19.49
N THR A 155 7.53 1.10 -19.94
CA THR A 155 7.19 0.75 -21.34
C THR A 155 6.54 -0.61 -21.53
N THR A 156 6.66 -1.53 -20.56
CA THR A 156 6.28 -2.95 -20.77
C THR A 156 5.04 -3.36 -19.98
N TYR A 157 4.83 -2.78 -18.79
CA TYR A 157 3.68 -3.13 -17.95
C TYR A 157 2.42 -2.37 -18.38
N ASN A 158 1.55 -3.04 -19.13
CA ASN A 158 0.26 -2.49 -19.51
C ASN A 158 -0.76 -2.64 -18.37
N ARG A 159 -1.10 -1.52 -17.71
CA ARG A 159 -2.17 -1.49 -16.72
C ARG A 159 -3.52 -1.43 -17.42
N SER A 160 -4.30 -2.51 -17.27
CA SER A 160 -5.66 -2.61 -17.80
C SER A 160 -6.73 -2.74 -16.71
N ILE A 161 -6.32 -2.86 -15.45
CA ILE A 161 -7.19 -3.02 -14.29
C ILE A 161 -6.92 -1.87 -13.34
N PHE A 162 -7.86 -0.93 -13.28
CA PHE A 162 -7.78 0.31 -12.50
C PHE A 162 -8.45 0.20 -11.13
N SER A 163 -9.22 -0.86 -10.88
CA SER A 163 -9.81 -1.13 -9.57
C SER A 163 -9.95 -2.62 -9.34
N VAL A 164 -9.56 -3.07 -8.15
CA VAL A 164 -9.74 -4.45 -7.68
C VAL A 164 -10.78 -4.56 -6.55
N LEU A 165 -11.53 -3.49 -6.27
CA LEU A 165 -12.65 -3.50 -5.32
C LEU A 165 -13.66 -4.64 -5.56
N PRO A 166 -14.04 -4.98 -6.82
CA PRO A 166 -14.93 -6.11 -7.07
C PRO A 166 -14.37 -7.44 -6.55
N ILE A 167 -13.05 -7.62 -6.63
CA ILE A 167 -12.36 -8.82 -6.14
C ILE A 167 -12.40 -8.84 -4.62
N TYR A 168 -12.10 -7.73 -3.96
CA TYR A 168 -12.27 -7.63 -2.49
C TYR A 168 -13.68 -8.01 -2.06
N LYS A 169 -14.71 -7.46 -2.70
CA LYS A 169 -16.12 -7.79 -2.40
C LYS A 169 -16.41 -9.29 -2.56
N LYS A 170 -15.93 -9.92 -3.64
CA LYS A 170 -16.05 -11.37 -3.85
C LYS A 170 -15.36 -12.15 -2.72
N LEU A 171 -14.12 -11.79 -2.38
CA LEU A 171 -13.31 -12.52 -1.40
C LEU A 171 -13.82 -12.37 0.04
N ILE A 172 -14.38 -11.21 0.38
CA ILE A 172 -15.09 -10.97 1.65
C ILE A 172 -16.32 -11.87 1.74
N ASN A 173 -17.15 -11.92 0.70
CA ASN A 173 -18.39 -12.69 0.69
C ASN A 173 -18.18 -14.20 0.84
N VAL A 174 -17.02 -14.72 0.42
CA VAL A 174 -16.67 -16.15 0.58
C VAL A 174 -15.99 -16.44 1.92
N GLY A 175 -15.86 -15.45 2.80
CA GLY A 175 -15.39 -15.61 4.17
C GLY A 175 -13.87 -15.65 4.34
N LEU A 176 -13.09 -15.10 3.41
CA LEU A 176 -11.64 -14.98 3.61
C LEU A 176 -11.33 -13.88 4.65
N LYS A 177 -10.32 -14.14 5.50
CA LYS A 177 -9.83 -13.15 6.46
C LYS A 177 -8.94 -12.11 5.78
N ILE A 178 -9.43 -10.88 5.63
CA ILE A 178 -8.71 -9.81 4.93
C ILE A 178 -8.37 -8.68 5.89
N TRP A 179 -7.08 -8.37 6.00
CA TRP A 179 -6.59 -7.21 6.74
C TRP A 179 -5.91 -6.23 5.78
N MET A 180 -6.22 -4.95 5.93
CA MET A 180 -5.55 -3.85 5.23
C MET A 180 -4.92 -2.95 6.29
N TYR A 181 -3.64 -2.61 6.15
CA TYR A 181 -3.01 -1.60 6.99
C TYR A 181 -2.38 -0.49 6.16
N SER A 182 -2.37 0.73 6.69
CA SER A 182 -1.67 1.86 6.06
C SER A 182 -0.81 2.60 7.08
N GLY A 183 0.43 2.92 6.72
CA GLY A 183 1.20 3.93 7.43
C GLY A 183 0.53 5.29 7.31
N ASP A 184 0.32 6.01 8.42
CA ASP A 184 -0.44 7.26 8.40
C ASP A 184 0.33 8.47 7.84
N VAL A 185 1.62 8.30 7.51
CA VAL A 185 2.46 9.35 6.91
C VAL A 185 2.98 8.96 5.52
N ASP A 186 2.48 7.89 4.93
CA ASP A 186 2.77 7.58 3.52
C ASP A 186 2.05 8.56 2.59
N ALA A 187 2.80 9.38 1.86
CA ALA A 187 2.23 10.29 0.87
C ALA A 187 2.09 9.64 -0.53
N ARG A 188 2.72 8.47 -0.76
CA ARG A 188 2.68 7.77 -2.04
C ARG A 188 1.43 6.95 -2.23
N VAL A 189 0.99 6.25 -1.18
CA VAL A 189 -0.30 5.55 -1.12
C VAL A 189 -0.98 5.90 0.20
N PRO A 190 -1.56 7.11 0.29
CA PRO A 190 -2.10 7.60 1.55
C PRO A 190 -3.22 6.74 2.10
N PHE A 191 -3.27 6.64 3.43
CA PHE A 191 -4.32 5.95 4.17
C PHE A 191 -5.73 6.43 3.79
N LEU A 192 -5.87 7.67 3.29
CA LEU A 192 -7.14 8.23 2.81
C LEU A 192 -7.67 7.49 1.58
N GLY A 193 -6.82 7.11 0.62
CA GLY A 193 -7.23 6.34 -0.56
C GLY A 193 -7.76 4.96 -0.17
N THR A 194 -7.05 4.27 0.71
CA THR A 194 -7.51 3.00 1.28
C THR A 194 -8.82 3.17 2.05
N ARG A 195 -9.01 4.27 2.79
CA ARG A 195 -10.27 4.56 3.49
C ARG A 195 -11.44 4.74 2.55
N TYR A 196 -11.28 5.53 1.48
CA TYR A 196 -12.34 5.71 0.48
C TYR A 196 -12.70 4.37 -0.21
N CYS A 197 -11.70 3.53 -0.48
CA CYS A 197 -11.92 2.17 -0.97
C CYS A 197 -12.76 1.33 0.01
N VAL A 198 -12.40 1.32 1.30
CA VAL A 198 -13.13 0.57 2.34
C VAL A 198 -14.56 1.09 2.53
N GLU A 199 -14.74 2.41 2.51
CA GLU A 199 -16.07 3.04 2.57
C GLU A 199 -16.94 2.64 1.37
N ASN A 200 -16.36 2.58 0.17
CA ASN A 200 -17.06 2.18 -1.05
C ASN A 200 -17.54 0.72 -1.03
N LEU A 201 -16.85 -0.16 -0.29
CA LEU A 201 -17.30 -1.56 -0.11
C LEU A 201 -18.62 -1.66 0.67
N ASN A 202 -19.02 -0.60 1.40
CA ASN A 202 -20.27 -0.50 2.15
C ASN A 202 -20.51 -1.72 3.07
N LEU A 203 -19.46 -2.11 3.81
CA LEU A 203 -19.49 -3.25 4.72
C LEU A 203 -20.18 -2.89 6.03
N THR A 204 -20.81 -3.88 6.67
CA THR A 204 -21.41 -3.70 8.00
C THR A 204 -20.32 -3.51 9.05
N LEU A 205 -20.44 -2.45 9.84
CA LEU A 205 -19.53 -2.15 10.94
C LEU A 205 -19.65 -3.19 12.06
N LYS A 206 -18.53 -3.77 12.46
CA LYS A 206 -18.43 -4.75 13.54
C LYS A 206 -17.87 -4.13 14.82
N SER A 207 -16.85 -3.30 14.72
CA SER A 207 -16.29 -2.55 15.85
C SER A 207 -15.90 -1.13 15.42
N ASN A 208 -16.10 -0.17 16.33
CA ASN A 208 -15.84 1.24 16.07
C ASN A 208 -14.34 1.53 15.87
N TRP A 209 -14.06 2.70 15.30
CA TRP A 209 -12.71 3.23 15.14
C TRP A 209 -12.02 3.43 16.51
N THR A 210 -11.12 2.54 16.88
CA THR A 210 -10.47 2.50 18.22
C THR A 210 -8.96 2.59 18.13
N ASN A 211 -8.33 2.98 19.24
CA ASN A 211 -6.86 2.92 19.35
C ASN A 211 -6.43 1.47 19.54
N TRP A 212 -5.32 1.10 18.91
CA TRP A 212 -4.56 -0.07 19.30
C TRP A 212 -3.18 0.34 19.82
N TYR A 213 -2.61 -0.52 20.68
CA TYR A 213 -1.41 -0.22 21.46
C TYR A 213 -0.30 -1.22 21.16
N CYS A 214 0.93 -0.74 21.23
CA CYS A 214 2.16 -1.52 21.25
C CYS A 214 3.10 -0.88 22.28
N ASP A 215 3.69 -1.69 23.17
CA ASP A 215 4.60 -1.22 24.21
C ASP A 215 4.05 -0.02 25.02
N HIS A 216 2.77 -0.09 25.43
CA HIS A 216 2.05 0.94 26.20
C HIS A 216 1.87 2.31 25.48
N GLN A 217 2.16 2.40 24.19
CA GLN A 217 1.95 3.59 23.36
C GLN A 217 0.86 3.33 22.32
N VAL A 218 0.18 4.40 21.89
CA VAL A 218 -0.78 4.31 20.78
C VAL A 218 0.00 4.03 19.50
N ALA A 219 -0.15 2.82 18.98
CA ALA A 219 0.51 2.36 17.76
C ALA A 219 -0.29 2.69 16.51
N GLY A 220 -1.58 3.02 16.66
CA GLY A 220 -2.41 3.52 15.57
C GLY A 220 -3.89 3.37 15.87
N LYS A 221 -4.68 3.28 14.80
CA LYS A 221 -6.14 3.10 14.88
C LYS A 221 -6.57 1.83 14.15
N MET A 222 -7.67 1.22 14.58
CA MET A 222 -8.27 0.09 13.88
C MET A 222 -9.79 0.18 13.86
N VAL A 223 -10.38 -0.42 12.84
CA VAL A 223 -11.81 -0.62 12.67
C VAL A 223 -12.05 -2.00 12.08
N GLU A 224 -13.10 -2.65 12.53
CA GLU A 224 -13.51 -3.94 11.99
C GLU A 224 -14.87 -3.83 11.33
N TYR A 225 -14.96 -4.42 10.15
CA TYR A 225 -16.18 -4.67 9.42
C TYR A 225 -16.39 -6.19 9.34
N GLU A 226 -17.59 -6.60 8.97
CA GLU A 226 -17.86 -8.00 8.64
C GLU A 226 -16.99 -8.44 7.44
N GLY A 227 -15.98 -9.27 7.72
CA GLY A 227 -15.05 -9.85 6.74
C GLY A 227 -13.80 -9.02 6.38
N LEU A 228 -13.65 -7.80 6.91
CA LEU A 228 -12.48 -6.96 6.68
C LEU A 228 -12.07 -6.17 7.92
N THR A 229 -10.77 -6.14 8.23
CA THR A 229 -10.20 -5.27 9.26
C THR A 229 -9.30 -4.23 8.59
N TYR A 230 -9.49 -2.96 8.92
CA TYR A 230 -8.63 -1.88 8.47
C TYR A 230 -7.92 -1.23 9.65
N LEU A 231 -6.61 -0.97 9.50
CA LEU A 231 -5.79 -0.37 10.55
C LEU A 231 -4.86 0.71 9.98
N THR A 232 -4.53 1.69 10.81
CA THR A 232 -3.40 2.59 10.55
C THR A 232 -2.26 2.29 11.51
N VAL A 233 -1.03 2.56 11.07
CA VAL A 233 0.17 2.51 11.91
C VAL A 233 0.74 3.92 12.03
N LYS A 234 0.76 4.43 13.27
CA LYS A 234 1.09 5.82 13.57
C LYS A 234 2.57 6.10 13.36
N GLY A 235 2.86 7.14 12.58
CA GLY A 235 4.21 7.57 12.24
C GLY A 235 4.97 6.60 11.34
N ALA A 236 4.27 5.72 10.64
CA ALA A 236 4.84 4.83 9.62
C ALA A 236 4.57 5.37 8.21
N GLY A 237 5.55 5.28 7.34
CA GLY A 237 5.43 5.58 5.92
C GLY A 237 4.99 4.38 5.10
N HIS A 238 5.46 4.29 3.87
CA HIS A 238 5.11 3.23 2.92
C HIS A 238 5.61 1.85 3.35
N SER A 239 6.82 1.79 3.91
CA SER A 239 7.44 0.56 4.40
C SER A 239 7.26 0.42 5.90
N VAL A 240 6.02 0.18 6.32
CA VAL A 240 5.62 0.12 7.74
C VAL A 240 6.53 -0.78 8.60
N PRO A 241 6.98 -1.97 8.17
CA PRO A 241 7.91 -2.79 8.96
C PRO A 241 9.32 -2.23 9.09
N SER A 242 9.76 -1.36 8.17
CA SER A 242 11.03 -0.66 8.29
C SER A 242 10.92 0.51 9.26
N ASP A 243 9.84 1.27 9.20
CA ASP A 243 9.63 2.46 10.05
C ASP A 243 9.20 2.09 11.49
N LYS A 244 8.40 1.03 11.64
CA LYS A 244 7.72 0.61 12.88
C LYS A 244 7.78 -0.92 13.07
N PRO A 245 8.97 -1.50 13.35
CA PRO A 245 9.16 -2.95 13.38
C PRO A 245 8.41 -3.65 14.52
N ASN A 246 8.31 -3.05 15.70
CA ASN A 246 7.60 -3.65 16.84
C ASN A 246 6.09 -3.71 16.58
N GLU A 247 5.52 -2.60 16.14
CA GLU A 247 4.13 -2.45 15.74
C GLU A 247 3.78 -3.43 14.62
N SER A 248 4.64 -3.54 13.61
CA SER A 248 4.48 -4.47 12.50
C SER A 248 4.52 -5.93 12.95
N ARG A 249 5.42 -6.27 13.89
CA ARG A 249 5.46 -7.61 14.49
C ARG A 249 4.18 -7.92 15.25
N ALA A 250 3.67 -6.98 16.04
CA ALA A 250 2.42 -7.15 16.78
C ALA A 250 1.23 -7.37 15.85
N LEU A 251 1.16 -6.58 14.77
CA LEU A 251 0.13 -6.66 13.73
C LEU A 251 0.15 -8.01 13.02
N ILE A 252 1.31 -8.46 12.53
CA ILE A 252 1.43 -9.77 11.85
C ILE A 252 1.16 -10.92 12.83
N HIS A 253 1.65 -10.85 14.06
CA HIS A 253 1.39 -11.87 15.08
C HIS A 253 -0.12 -11.99 15.36
N SER A 254 -0.81 -10.86 15.54
CA SER A 254 -2.27 -10.81 15.73
C SER A 254 -3.01 -11.40 14.53
N TYR A 255 -2.62 -11.02 13.31
CA TYR A 255 -3.21 -11.56 12.10
C TYR A 255 -3.07 -13.10 12.01
N LEU A 256 -1.87 -13.63 12.25
CA LEU A 256 -1.58 -15.06 12.10
C LEU A 256 -2.21 -15.91 13.20
N THR A 257 -2.20 -15.43 14.44
CA THR A 257 -2.68 -16.20 15.60
C THR A 257 -4.16 -16.02 15.89
N GLY A 258 -4.77 -14.96 15.36
CA GLY A 258 -6.14 -14.57 15.70
C GLY A 258 -6.29 -13.93 17.08
N GLN A 259 -5.17 -13.71 17.80
CA GLN A 259 -5.16 -12.93 19.04
C GLN A 259 -5.49 -11.47 18.73
N PRO A 260 -6.40 -10.81 19.47
CA PRO A 260 -6.72 -9.41 19.22
C PRO A 260 -5.52 -8.50 19.50
N LEU A 261 -5.45 -7.38 18.78
CA LEU A 261 -4.52 -6.30 19.14
C LEU A 261 -4.92 -5.70 20.50
N GLN A 262 -3.95 -5.17 21.25
CA GLN A 262 -4.24 -4.52 22.51
C GLN A 262 -5.03 -3.23 22.27
N THR A 263 -6.22 -3.11 22.87
CA THR A 263 -7.08 -1.91 22.80
C THR A 263 -7.01 -1.05 24.06
N HIS A 264 -6.15 -1.43 25.01
CA HIS A 264 -5.93 -0.75 26.28
C HIS A 264 -4.43 -0.65 26.56
N LYS A 265 -4.05 0.28 27.43
CA LYS A 265 -2.66 0.51 27.85
C LYS A 265 -2.14 -0.60 28.75
#